data_AF-A0A3S4G008-F1
#
_entry.id   AF-A0A3S4G008-F1
#
_cell.length_a   1.000
_cell.length_b   1.000
_cell.length_c   1.000
_cell.angle_alpha   90.00
_cell.angle_beta   90.00
_cell.angle_gamma   90.00
#
_symmetry.space_group_name_H-M   'P 1'
#
loop_
_entity.id
_entity.type
_entity.pdbx_description
1 polymer ?
#
loop_
_entity_poly.entity_id
_entity_poly.type
_entity_poly.pdbx_seq_one_letter_code
_entity_poly.pdbx_strand_id
1 'polypeptide(L)'
;MIYIDNLGKELSVAAASLSLRDKLALMEEKIGRVMVDALIVGPQTDTQSVPDRLVIQQNLEASDIPYRHDRQLLRQAIDQALSQLAARR
;
A
#
# COMPACT_ATOMS: atom_id res chain seq x y z
N MET A 1 -2.96 -10.08 -5.35
CA MET A 1 -1.65 -9.39 -5.24
C MET A 1 -1.68 -8.39 -4.08
N ILE A 2 -0.55 -8.09 -3.46
CA ILE A 2 -0.45 -7.08 -2.40
C ILE A 2 0.33 -5.88 -2.94
N TYR A 3 -0.24 -4.68 -2.84
CA TYR A 3 0.44 -3.41 -3.14
C TYR A 3 1.00 -2.82 -1.85
N ILE A 4 2.22 -2.29 -1.91
CA ILE A 4 2.89 -1.62 -0.79
C ILE A 4 3.13 -0.18 -1.23
N ASP A 5 2.50 0.77 -0.55
CA ASP A 5 2.65 2.20 -0.87
C ASP A 5 4.03 2.71 -0.45
N ASN A 6 4.44 3.80 -1.08
CA ASN A 6 5.68 4.48 -0.75
C ASN A 6 5.53 5.22 0.60
N LEU A 7 6.59 5.23 1.42
CA LEU A 7 6.59 5.96 2.71
C LEU A 7 6.63 7.49 2.50
N GLY A 8 7.46 7.93 1.56
CA GLY A 8 7.63 9.34 1.23
C GLY A 8 6.78 9.74 0.03
N LYS A 9 6.53 11.04 -0.08
CA LYS A 9 5.98 11.62 -1.32
C LYS A 9 6.98 11.40 -2.45
N GLU A 10 6.47 10.96 -3.60
CA GLU A 10 7.30 10.78 -4.78
C GLU A 10 7.90 12.11 -5.24
N LEU A 11 9.15 12.11 -5.69
CA LEU A 11 9.84 13.32 -6.13
C LEU A 11 9.31 13.83 -7.48
N SER A 12 8.65 12.96 -8.26
CA SER A 12 7.94 13.35 -9.47
C SER A 12 6.65 14.07 -9.10
N VAL A 13 6.53 15.34 -9.48
CA VAL A 13 5.33 16.17 -9.24
C VAL A 13 4.05 15.47 -9.73
N ALA A 14 4.12 14.79 -10.89
CA ALA A 14 2.97 14.11 -11.49
C ALA A 14 2.53 12.88 -10.69
N ALA A 15 3.46 12.17 -10.05
CA ALA A 15 3.14 10.98 -9.26
C ALA A 15 2.80 11.33 -7.80
N ALA A 16 3.36 12.43 -7.28
CA ALA A 16 3.03 12.98 -5.97
C ALA A 16 1.56 13.46 -5.86
N SER A 17 0.91 13.80 -6.98
CA SER A 17 -0.48 14.26 -7.02
C SER A 17 -1.50 13.12 -7.15
N LEU A 18 -1.07 11.90 -7.43
CA LEU A 18 -2.00 10.78 -7.63
C LEU A 18 -2.56 10.30 -6.30
N SER A 19 -3.89 10.15 -6.25
CA SER A 19 -4.53 9.47 -5.13
C SER A 19 -4.14 7.99 -5.09
N LEU A 20 -4.36 7.32 -3.95
CA LEU A 20 -4.16 5.88 -3.84
C LEU A 20 -4.96 5.10 -4.91
N ARG A 21 -6.20 5.52 -5.18
CA ARG A 21 -7.04 4.96 -6.26
C ARG A 21 -6.38 5.14 -7.63
N ASP A 22 -5.87 6.32 -7.94
CA ASP A 22 -5.27 6.60 -9.26
C ASP A 22 -3.99 5.79 -9.48
N LYS A 23 -3.15 5.65 -8.44
CA LYS A 23 -1.96 4.80 -8.48
C LYS A 23 -2.31 3.34 -8.82
N LEU A 24 -3.34 2.81 -8.17
CA LEU A 24 -3.81 1.45 -8.42
C LEU A 24 -4.41 1.30 -9.82
N ALA A 25 -5.26 2.24 -10.24
CA ALA A 25 -5.88 2.22 -11.56
C ALA A 25 -4.83 2.24 -12.67
N LEU A 26 -3.81 3.10 -12.55
CA LEU A 26 -2.70 3.16 -13.50
C LEU A 26 -1.93 1.83 -13.56
N MET A 27 -1.63 1.24 -12.40
CA MET A 27 -0.92 -0.04 -12.33
C MET A 27 -1.73 -1.18 -12.97
N GLU A 28 -3.01 -1.30 -12.61
CA GLU A 28 -3.92 -2.34 -13.11
C GLU A 28 -4.22 -2.17 -14.61
N GLU A 29 -4.30 -0.93 -15.11
CA GLU A 29 -4.38 -0.62 -16.55
C GLU A 29 -3.16 -1.16 -17.31
N LYS A 30 -1.94 -0.90 -16.81
CA LYS A 30 -0.71 -1.41 -17.45
C LYS A 30 -0.57 -2.92 -17.37
N ILE A 31 -1.11 -3.54 -16.33
CA ILE A 31 -1.20 -5.00 -16.20
C ILE A 31 -2.29 -5.57 -17.13
N GLY A 32 -3.34 -4.80 -17.43
CA GLY A 32 -4.47 -5.22 -18.25
C GLY A 32 -5.59 -5.93 -17.47
N ARG A 33 -5.56 -5.92 -16.13
CA ARG A 33 -6.61 -6.47 -15.27
C ARG A 33 -6.56 -5.93 -13.85
N VAL A 34 -7.70 -5.98 -13.18
CA VAL A 34 -7.83 -5.77 -11.74
C VAL A 34 -7.27 -6.98 -10.99
N MET A 35 -6.28 -6.79 -10.11
CA MET A 35 -5.64 -7.91 -9.39
C MET A 35 -5.03 -7.57 -8.02
N VAL A 36 -5.05 -6.31 -7.60
CA VAL A 36 -4.56 -5.90 -6.28
C VAL A 36 -5.63 -6.17 -5.23
N ASP A 37 -5.43 -7.17 -4.36
CA ASP A 37 -6.44 -7.59 -3.38
C ASP A 37 -6.25 -6.91 -2.02
N ALA A 38 -5.01 -6.53 -1.71
CA ALA A 38 -4.65 -5.90 -0.44
C ALA A 38 -3.64 -4.77 -0.63
N LEU A 39 -3.71 -3.80 0.27
CA LEU A 39 -2.88 -2.60 0.32
C LEU A 39 -2.18 -2.54 1.68
N ILE A 40 -0.87 -2.31 1.68
CA ILE A 40 -0.09 -1.98 2.88
C ILE A 40 0.32 -0.50 2.73
N VAL A 41 -0.16 0.34 3.65
CA VAL A 41 -0.02 1.81 3.53
C VAL A 41 0.38 2.45 4.86
N GLY A 42 0.93 3.66 4.78
CA GLY A 42 1.29 4.46 5.94
C GLY A 42 0.08 5.00 6.70
N PRO A 43 0.25 5.46 7.95
CA PRO A 43 -0.83 5.84 8.85
C PRO A 43 -1.60 7.09 8.39
N GLN A 44 -1.02 7.89 7.50
CA GLN A 44 -1.61 9.13 6.98
C GLN A 44 -2.19 8.98 5.56
N THR A 45 -2.09 7.80 4.95
CA THR A 45 -2.64 7.56 3.61
C THR A 45 -4.16 7.56 3.64
N ASP A 46 -4.81 8.29 2.73
CA ASP A 46 -6.26 8.23 2.55
C ASP A 46 -6.67 6.92 1.86
N THR A 47 -7.44 6.11 2.58
CA THR A 47 -7.90 4.78 2.17
C THR A 47 -9.39 4.73 1.83
N GLN A 48 -10.12 5.84 1.99
CA GLN A 48 -11.57 5.89 1.73
C GLN A 48 -11.90 5.66 0.25
N SER A 49 -10.96 5.96 -0.65
CA SER A 49 -11.10 5.81 -2.10
C SER A 49 -11.05 4.36 -2.61
N VAL A 50 -10.73 3.38 -1.76
CA VAL A 50 -10.47 1.97 -2.12
C VAL A 50 -11.22 0.96 -1.22
N PRO A 51 -12.56 1.08 -1.07
CA PRO A 51 -13.32 0.31 -0.08
C PRO A 51 -13.33 -1.20 -0.31
N ASP A 52 -13.15 -1.66 -1.55
CA ASP A 52 -13.23 -3.08 -1.92
C ASP A 52 -11.93 -3.85 -1.65
N ARG A 53 -10.87 -3.17 -1.18
CA ARG A 53 -9.56 -3.77 -0.94
C ARG A 53 -9.35 -4.05 0.54
N LEU A 54 -8.58 -5.11 0.85
CA LEU A 54 -8.05 -5.26 2.20
C LEU A 54 -7.01 -4.15 2.45
N VAL A 55 -7.10 -3.43 3.57
CA VAL A 55 -6.13 -2.38 3.91
C VAL A 55 -5.46 -2.69 5.23
N ILE A 56 -4.13 -2.77 5.21
CA ILE A 56 -3.28 -2.76 6.41
C ILE A 56 -2.65 -1.39 6.50
N GLN A 57 -3.11 -0.59 7.46
CA GLN A 57 -2.64 0.77 7.69
C GLN A 57 -1.90 0.86 9.01
N GLN A 58 -0.59 1.09 8.96
CA GLN A 58 0.27 1.14 10.14
C GLN A 58 1.56 1.93 9.87
N ASN A 59 2.32 2.24 10.93
CA ASN A 59 3.67 2.75 10.76
C ASN A 59 4.57 1.67 10.15
N LEU A 60 5.35 2.07 9.15
CA LEU A 60 6.26 1.21 8.40
C LEU A 60 7.67 1.80 8.34
N GLU A 61 7.86 3.02 8.83
CA GLU A 61 9.13 3.74 8.81
C GLU A 61 10.08 3.20 9.87
N ALA A 62 11.36 3.08 9.52
CA ALA A 62 12.43 2.83 10.47
C ALA A 62 12.70 4.10 11.30
N SER A 63 12.99 3.93 12.59
CA SER A 63 13.22 5.06 13.51
C SER A 63 14.48 5.87 13.19
N ASP A 64 15.41 5.29 12.45
CA ASP A 64 16.71 5.87 12.10
C ASP A 64 16.72 6.60 10.75
N ILE A 65 15.92 6.14 9.78
CA ILE A 65 15.91 6.65 8.40
C ILE A 65 14.43 6.80 7.93
N PRO A 66 13.89 8.03 7.87
CA PRO A 66 12.45 8.27 7.64
C PRO A 66 11.87 7.73 6.32
N TYR A 67 12.67 7.63 5.26
CA TYR A 67 12.22 7.14 3.94
C TYR A 67 12.51 5.65 3.73
N ARG A 68 12.89 4.93 4.78
CA ARG A 68 13.21 3.50 4.74
C ARG A 68 12.16 2.71 5.51
N HIS A 69 11.69 1.63 4.88
CA HIS A 69 10.85 0.67 5.57
C HIS A 69 11.65 -0.04 6.66
N ASP A 70 11.10 -0.08 7.87
CA ASP A 70 11.52 -1.02 8.88
C ASP A 70 11.15 -2.44 8.41
N ARG A 71 12.16 -3.31 8.31
CA ARG A 71 12.00 -4.67 7.78
C ARG A 71 11.08 -5.52 8.66
N GLN A 72 11.13 -5.36 9.97
CA GLN A 72 10.30 -6.15 10.89
C GLN A 72 8.85 -5.69 10.82
N LEU A 73 8.60 -4.37 10.84
CA LEU A 73 7.25 -3.82 10.70
C LEU A 73 6.62 -4.20 9.35
N LEU A 74 7.38 -4.09 8.26
CA LEU A 74 6.89 -4.48 6.94
C LEU A 74 6.58 -5.98 6.86
N ARG A 75 7.43 -6.83 7.46
CA ARG A 75 7.16 -8.27 7.51
C ARG A 75 5.87 -8.58 8.27
N GLN A 76 5.67 -7.96 9.43
CA GLN A 76 4.43 -8.12 10.22
C GLN A 76 3.20 -7.67 9.42
N ALA A 77 3.27 -6.55 8.70
CA ALA A 77 2.19 -6.09 7.85
C ALA A 77 1.85 -7.09 6.73
N ILE A 78 2.86 -7.70 6.11
CA ILE A 78 2.68 -8.75 5.10
C ILE A 78 2.04 -10.00 5.73
N ASP A 79 2.53 -10.46 6.88
CA ASP A 79 1.98 -11.62 7.58
C ASP A 79 0.49 -11.39 7.94
N GLN A 80 0.15 -10.19 8.42
CA GLN A 80 -1.23 -9.79 8.69
C GLN A 80 -2.09 -9.78 7.42
N ALA A 81 -1.59 -9.19 6.33
CA ALA A 81 -2.31 -9.15 5.05
C ALA A 81 -2.59 -10.56 4.53
N LEU A 82 -1.59 -11.46 4.56
CA LEU A 82 -1.74 -12.85 4.13
C LEU A 82 -2.76 -13.59 4.99
N SER A 83 -2.70 -13.42 6.33
CA SER A 83 -3.66 -14.05 7.24
C SER A 83 -5.10 -13.60 6.97
N GLN A 84 -5.33 -12.30 6.76
CA GLN A 84 -6.68 -11.79 6.52
C GLN A 84 -7.20 -12.15 5.13
N LEU A 85 -6.35 -12.16 4.10
CA LEU A 85 -6.71 -12.65 2.77
C LEU A 85 -7.10 -14.14 2.80
N ALA A 86 -6.40 -14.95 3.60
CA ALA A 86 -6.75 -16.37 3.76
C ALA A 86 -8.12 -16.55 4.45
N ALA A 87 -8.47 -15.68 5.40
CA ALA A 87 -9.74 -15.73 6.13
C ALA A 87 -10.95 -15.23 5.33
N ARG A 88 -10.74 -14.54 4.20
CA ARG A 88 -11.80 -14.06 3.29
C ARG A 88 -12.25 -15.09 2.25
N ARG A 89 -11.64 -16.29 2.24
CA ARG A 89 -11.98 -17.37 1.31
C ARG A 89 -13.19 -18.17 1.77
#